data_AF-A0AAJ2U5I8-F1
#
_entry.id   AF-A0AAJ2U5I8-F1
#
_cell.length_a   1.000
_cell.length_b   1.000
_cell.length_c   1.000
_cell.angle_alpha   90.00
_cell.angle_beta   90.00
_cell.angle_gamma   90.00
#
_symmetry.space_group_name_H-M   'P 1'
#
loop_
_entity.id
_entity.type
_entity.pdbx_description
1 polymer ?
#
loop_
_entity_poly.entity_id
_entity_poly.type
_entity_poly.pdbx_seq_one_letter_code
_entity_poly.pdbx_strand_id
1 'polypeptide(L)' 'AVPEPDPKLRNRERILLKGDLPSPSNPPMGCRFHTRCPMAMEKCKEMEPRLLSTSEQSMTACLLYKDKIAT' A
#
# COMPACT_ATOMS: atom_id res chain seq x y z
N ALA A 1 -10.69 17.17 -19.77
CA ALA A 1 -9.74 16.40 -20.60
C ALA A 1 -8.92 17.40 -21.41
N VAL A 2 -7.59 17.34 -21.32
CA VAL A 2 -6.70 18.21 -22.11
C VAL A 2 -6.29 17.43 -23.36
N PRO A 3 -6.41 18.00 -24.57
CA PRO A 3 -6.03 17.31 -25.80
C PRO A 3 -4.50 17.28 -25.96
N GLU A 4 -3.97 16.13 -26.38
CA GLU A 4 -2.54 15.93 -26.58
C GLU A 4 -2.11 16.49 -27.96
N PRO A 5 -1.18 17.46 -28.02
CA PRO A 5 -0.87 18.17 -29.26
C PRO A 5 0.02 17.38 -30.23
N ASP A 6 0.80 16.40 -29.77
CA ASP A 6 1.68 15.59 -30.64
C ASP A 6 0.89 14.45 -31.32
N PRO A 7 0.75 14.43 -32.67
CA PRO A 7 0.05 13.38 -33.40
C PRO A 7 0.68 11.99 -33.22
N LYS A 8 1.98 11.89 -32.90
CA LYS A 8 2.65 10.61 -32.63
C LYS A 8 2.26 10.00 -31.28
N LEU A 9 1.82 10.83 -30.33
CA LEU A 9 1.41 10.40 -28.99
C LEU A 9 -0.08 10.04 -28.90
N ARG A 10 -0.87 10.29 -29.95
CA ARG A 10 -2.32 10.00 -29.98
C ARG A 10 -2.67 8.52 -29.81
N ASN A 11 -1.79 7.62 -30.27
CA ASN A 11 -2.02 6.17 -30.27
C ASN A 11 -1.31 5.43 -29.13
N ARG A 12 -0.83 6.16 -28.11
CA ARG A 12 -0.20 5.49 -26.97
C ARG A 12 -1.28 4.74 -26.19
N GLU A 13 -1.15 3.41 -26.11
CA GLU A 13 -2.00 2.61 -25.23
C GLU A 13 -1.88 3.14 -23.81
N ARG A 14 -2.96 3.76 -23.34
CA ARG A 14 -3.04 4.20 -21.95
C ARG A 14 -3.16 2.93 -21.11
N ILE A 15 -2.16 2.67 -20.28
CA ILE A 15 -2.24 1.64 -19.25
C ILE A 15 -3.30 2.13 -18.24
N LEU A 16 -4.53 1.66 -18.41
CA LEU A 16 -5.57 1.82 -17.41
C LEU A 16 -5.18 0.94 -16.21
N LEU A 17 -4.60 1.56 -15.19
CA LEU A 17 -4.36 0.91 -13.92
C LEU A 17 -5.72 0.41 -13.40
N LYS A 18 -5.89 -0.91 -13.35
CA LYS A 18 -7.10 -1.54 -12.83
C LYS A 18 -7.09 -1.44 -11.30
N GLY A 19 -8.19 -0.94 -10.74
CA GLY A 19 -8.42 -0.83 -9.31
C GLY A 19 -8.93 0.54 -8.92
N ASP A 20 -10.08 0.57 -8.23
CA ASP A 20 -10.60 1.80 -7.65
C ASP A 20 -9.68 2.29 -6.53
N LEU A 21 -9.49 3.60 -6.45
CA LEU A 21 -8.95 4.22 -5.24
C LEU A 21 -9.97 3.97 -4.12
N PRO A 22 -9.62 3.20 -3.06
CA PRO A 22 -10.56 2.98 -1.96
C PRO A 22 -10.89 4.32 -1.34
N SER A 23 -12.19 4.58 -1.17
CA SER A 23 -12.69 5.85 -0.64
C SER A 23 -12.08 6.10 0.75
N PRO A 24 -11.43 7.25 1.00
CA PRO A 24 -10.69 7.51 2.24
C PRO A 24 -11.60 7.60 3.48
N SER A 25 -12.91 7.72 3.29
CA SER A 25 -13.90 7.86 4.36
C SER A 25 -14.16 6.59 5.17
N ASN A 26 -13.75 5.41 4.69
CA ASN A 26 -13.95 4.16 5.43
C ASN A 26 -12.65 3.34 5.50
N PRO A 27 -11.67 3.77 6.32
CA PRO A 27 -10.42 3.05 6.44
C PRO A 27 -10.68 1.65 7.03
N PRO A 28 -10.04 0.60 6.48
CA PRO A 28 -10.10 -0.73 7.07
C PRO A 28 -9.56 -0.71 8.51
N MET A 29 -10.17 -1.51 9.39
CA MET A 29 -9.68 -1.72 10.76
C MET A 29 -8.34 -2.47 10.73
N GLY A 30 -7.49 -2.23 11.73
CA GLY A 30 -6.16 -2.83 11.79
C GLY A 30 -5.15 -2.22 10.80
N CYS A 31 -4.42 -3.06 10.07
CA CYS A 31 -3.43 -2.64 9.09
C CYS A 31 -4.11 -2.13 7.82
N ARG A 32 -3.93 -0.84 7.48
CA ARG A 32 -4.53 -0.20 6.29
C ARG A 32 -4.27 -0.92 4.97
N PHE A 33 -3.20 -1.70 4.91
CA PHE A 33 -2.77 -2.44 3.72
C PHE A 33 -3.33 -3.86 3.65
N HIS A 34 -4.05 -4.36 4.66
CA HIS A 34 -4.47 -5.77 4.73
C HIS A 34 -5.36 -6.20 3.55
N THR A 35 -6.12 -5.27 2.94
CA THR A 35 -6.99 -5.54 1.78
C THR A 35 -6.21 -5.69 0.46
N ARG A 36 -4.95 -5.26 0.43
CA ARG A 36 -4.09 -5.29 -0.77
C ARG A 36 -2.75 -6.01 -0.56
N CYS A 37 -2.42 -6.40 0.68
CA CYS A 37 -1.15 -7.03 1.02
C CYS A 37 -1.18 -8.52 0.65
N PRO A 38 -0.25 -9.03 -0.18
CA PRO A 38 -0.19 -10.45 -0.52
C PRO A 38 0.23 -11.34 0.66
N MET A 39 0.82 -10.75 1.71
CA MET A 39 1.25 -11.43 2.94
C MET A 39 0.31 -11.12 4.12
N ALA A 40 -0.93 -10.72 3.86
CA ALA A 40 -1.90 -10.43 4.92
C ALA A 40 -2.20 -11.67 5.76
N MET A 41 -2.23 -11.49 7.08
CA MET A 41 -2.62 -12.51 8.07
C MET A 41 -3.90 -12.05 8.77
N GLU A 42 -4.62 -12.95 9.47
CA GLU A 42 -5.82 -12.56 10.23
C GLU A 42 -5.55 -11.43 11.23
N LYS A 43 -4.40 -11.47 11.92
CA LYS A 43 -3.98 -10.39 12.83
C LYS A 43 -3.88 -9.02 12.16
N CYS A 44 -3.67 -8.96 10.84
CA CYS A 44 -3.59 -7.69 10.10
C CYS A 44 -4.96 -6.99 9.98
N LYS A 45 -6.08 -7.70 10.14
CA LYS A 45 -7.43 -7.11 10.11
C LYS A 45 -7.85 -6.52 11.45
N GLU A 46 -7.30 -7.06 12.54
CA GLU A 46 -7.69 -6.71 13.90
C GLU A 46 -6.73 -5.71 14.56
N MET A 47 -5.45 -5.75 14.18
CA MET A 47 -4.39 -5.02 14.87
C MET A 47 -3.67 -4.04 13.97
N GLU A 48 -3.56 -2.80 14.42
CA GLU A 48 -2.72 -1.80 13.79
C GLU A 48 -1.24 -2.07 14.11
N PRO A 49 -0.36 -2.15 13.10
CA PRO A 49 1.05 -2.39 13.33
C PRO A 49 1.70 -1.16 13.97
N ARG A 50 2.51 -1.39 15.01
CA ARG A 50 3.35 -0.33 15.59
C ARG A 50 4.51 -0.05 14.65
N LEU A 51 4.98 1.20 14.67
CA LEU A 51 6.21 1.58 13.97
C LEU A 51 7.41 1.00 14.73
N LEU A 52 8.25 0.24 14.03
CA LEU A 52 9.41 -0.45 14.56
C LEU A 52 10.65 -0.03 13.78
N SER A 53 11.81 0.06 14.43
CA SER A 53 13.07 0.32 13.75
C SER A 53 13.65 -0.99 13.20
N THR A 54 13.75 -1.12 11.88
CA THR A 54 14.34 -2.30 11.23
C THR A 54 15.85 -2.16 10.99
N SER A 55 16.37 -0.93 11.01
CA SER A 55 17.79 -0.59 10.93
C SER A 55 17.99 0.84 11.45
N GLU A 56 19.23 1.32 11.57
CA GLU A 56 19.53 2.67 12.07
C GLU A 56 18.82 3.81 11.31
N GLN A 57 18.43 3.59 10.06
CA GLN A 57 17.79 4.61 9.19
C GLN A 57 16.44 4.17 8.62
N SER A 58 15.93 2.98 8.98
CA SER A 58 14.69 2.46 8.39
C SER A 58 13.72 2.00 9.45
N MET A 59 12.47 2.46 9.30
CA MET A 59 11.37 2.08 10.16
C MET A 59 10.30 1.35 9.34
N THR A 60 9.62 0.41 9.99
CA THR A 60 8.54 -0.35 9.36
C THR A 60 7.38 -0.51 10.34
N ALA A 61 6.16 -0.38 9.84
CA ALA A 61 4.94 -0.67 10.57
C ALA A 61 4.30 -1.94 9.99
N CYS A 62 4.97 -3.07 10.13
CA CYS A 62 4.50 -4.36 9.62
C CYS A 62 4.49 -5.40 10.74
N LEU A 63 3.37 -6.14 10.88
CA LEU A 63 3.23 -7.18 11.91
C LEU A 63 4.19 -8.36 11.71
N LEU A 64 4.71 -8.58 10.50
CA LEU A 64 5.68 -9.64 10.19
C LEU A 64 7.06 -9.40 10.81
N TYR A 65 7.40 -8.15 11.15
CA TYR A 65 8.73 -7.78 11.63
C TYR A 65 8.79 -7.60 13.15
N LYS A 66 7.68 -7.85 13.87
CA LYS A 66 7.61 -7.75 15.34
C LYS A 66 8.64 -8.64 16.05
N ASP A 67 8.96 -9.80 15.48
CA ASP A 67 9.84 -10.78 16.13
C ASP A 67 11.33 -10.62 15.73
N LYS A 68 11.64 -9.80 14.72
CA LYS A 68 13.00 -9.68 14.16
C LYS A 68 13.84 -8.55 14.77
N ILE A 69 13.27 -7.77 15.69
CA ILE A 69 13.89 -6.54 16.21
C ILE A 69 14.28 -6.70 17.70
N ALA A 70 14.09 -7.89 18.28
CA ALA A 70 14.58 -8.22 19.62
C ALA A 70 15.99 -8.82 19.54
N THR A 71 17.00 -8.03 19.18
CA THR A 71 18.42 -8.28 19.49
C THR A 71 19.18 -6.98 19.45
#